data_AF-A0A359HKT8-F1
#
_entry.id   AF-A0A359HKT8-F1
#
_cell.length_a   1.000
_cell.length_b   1.000
_cell.length_c   1.000
_cell.angle_alpha   90.00
_cell.angle_beta   90.00
_cell.angle_gamma   90.00
#
_symmetry.space_group_name_H-M   'P 1'
#
loop_
_entity.id
_entity.type
_entity.pdbx_description
1 polymer ?
#
loop_
_entity_poly.entity_id
_entity_poly.type
_entity_poly.pdbx_seq_one_letter_code
_entity_poly.pdbx_strand_id
1 'polypeptide(L)'
;MNFMFQTRGRRFVLYILVILAGMLISGGVMALIGYNSNQNLPSGPQITDRMDALDKIRLAEALHLKSELGDEIWPGYAALEAPLVIWNKDYEFLFGINNPPAGWEPVPEDTFAEMAYYRRPADDPQNFAVQVGHQWAASISTKYTLDMSLISAIKENMPPGIVEIFPYRIFILPSEFQISAVPHEYLHVVEAEMAPDKFEAANASYAQEARYWARDAEMRAAWKNEIELLIKAEQTLSEGDTLERVRQFLAARQQRRADFGLDADLIAYETQIEWLEGLAKFAELRNWQLAAQNHGYVALPEMGSDPDFKDYETFDSHWDQEISQTRHQANVEGDVRFYYTGMLQAFLLDRLMPDWQARIMDEGVYLEDLLREAVTD
;
A
#
# COMPACT_ATOMS: atom_id res chain seq x y z
N MET A 1 47.74 -42.16 31.25
CA MET A 1 47.25 -41.42 30.07
C MET A 1 45.71 -41.44 29.94
N ASN A 2 44.95 -41.47 31.06
CA ASN A 2 43.46 -41.50 31.03
C ASN A 2 42.80 -40.33 31.78
N PHE A 3 43.54 -39.51 32.52
CA PHE A 3 42.97 -38.38 33.30
C PHE A 3 42.86 -37.07 32.50
N MET A 4 43.61 -36.95 31.39
CA MET A 4 43.72 -35.70 30.62
C MET A 4 42.64 -35.57 29.51
N PHE A 5 41.98 -36.67 29.14
CA PHE A 5 40.85 -36.66 28.19
C PHE A 5 39.49 -36.39 28.86
N GLN A 6 39.33 -36.73 30.15
CA GLN A 6 38.08 -36.49 30.90
C GLN A 6 37.80 -35.00 31.16
N THR A 7 38.83 -34.17 31.35
CA THR A 7 38.66 -32.75 31.71
C THR A 7 38.31 -31.87 30.49
N ARG A 8 38.77 -32.24 29.29
CA ARG A 8 38.40 -31.54 28.03
C ARG A 8 36.95 -31.78 27.65
N GLY A 9 36.44 -33.02 27.77
CA GLY A 9 35.03 -33.33 27.51
C GLY A 9 34.07 -32.62 28.48
N ARG A 10 34.45 -32.51 29.76
CA ARG A 10 33.64 -31.84 30.80
C ARG A 10 33.51 -30.33 30.57
N ARG A 11 34.59 -29.66 30.13
CA ARG A 11 34.56 -28.24 29.78
C ARG A 11 33.72 -27.98 28.53
N PHE A 12 33.82 -28.85 27.52
CA PHE A 12 33.00 -28.76 26.32
C PHE A 12 31.50 -28.91 26.60
N VAL A 13 31.12 -29.90 27.42
CA VAL A 13 29.72 -30.07 27.87
C VAL A 13 29.23 -28.86 28.67
N LEU A 14 30.06 -28.28 29.54
CA LEU A 14 29.70 -27.08 30.29
C LEU A 14 29.47 -25.88 29.37
N TYR A 15 30.29 -25.68 28.34
CA TYR A 15 30.07 -24.61 27.36
C TYR A 15 28.76 -24.78 26.59
N ILE A 16 28.45 -26.01 26.16
CA ILE A 16 27.16 -26.31 25.51
C ILE A 16 26.00 -25.99 26.47
N LEU A 17 26.09 -26.41 27.73
CA LEU A 17 25.04 -26.14 28.73
C LEU A 17 24.88 -24.65 29.02
N VAL A 18 25.98 -23.87 29.07
CA VAL A 18 25.92 -22.41 29.25
C VAL A 18 25.30 -21.72 28.03
N ILE A 19 25.65 -22.15 26.82
CA ILE A 19 25.05 -21.63 25.58
C ILE A 19 23.55 -21.95 25.54
N LEU A 20 23.16 -23.20 25.84
CA LEU A 20 21.76 -23.61 25.89
C LEU A 20 20.98 -22.86 26.98
N ALA A 21 21.55 -22.68 28.17
CA ALA A 21 20.95 -21.88 29.23
C ALA A 21 20.81 -20.41 28.81
N GLY A 22 21.82 -19.85 28.16
CA GLY A 22 21.78 -18.50 27.60
C GLY A 22 20.68 -18.34 26.57
N MET A 23 20.53 -19.28 25.63
CA MET A 23 19.48 -19.29 24.62
C MET A 23 18.07 -19.42 25.24
N LEU A 24 17.91 -20.26 26.27
CA LEU A 24 16.65 -20.41 26.99
C LEU A 24 16.28 -19.15 27.76
N ILE A 25 17.26 -18.50 28.41
CA ILE A 25 17.05 -17.23 29.11
C ILE A 25 16.70 -16.14 28.11
N SER A 26 17.44 -16.00 27.00
CA SER A 26 17.12 -14.99 25.98
C SER A 26 15.76 -15.24 25.35
N GLY A 27 15.41 -16.49 25.06
CA GLY A 27 14.10 -16.87 24.55
C GLY A 27 12.97 -16.54 25.54
N GLY A 28 13.17 -16.84 26.83
CA GLY A 28 12.23 -16.50 27.89
C GLY A 28 12.06 -14.99 28.10
N VAL A 29 13.15 -14.22 28.02
CA VAL A 29 13.11 -12.76 28.09
C VAL A 29 12.36 -12.18 26.88
N MET A 30 12.66 -12.64 25.66
CA MET A 30 11.95 -12.20 24.46
C MET A 30 10.46 -12.55 24.52
N ALA A 31 10.12 -13.74 25.03
CA ALA A 31 8.73 -14.15 25.23
C ALA A 31 8.00 -13.26 26.24
N LEU A 32 8.65 -12.90 27.35
CA LEU A 32 8.09 -11.98 28.35
C LEU A 32 7.92 -10.57 27.78
N ILE A 33 8.88 -10.08 27.01
CA ILE A 33 8.80 -8.77 26.32
C ILE A 33 7.62 -8.77 25.37
N GLY A 34 7.49 -9.80 24.52
CA GLY A 34 6.39 -9.91 23.56
C GLY A 34 5.03 -10.02 24.25
N TYR A 35 4.91 -10.88 25.27
CA TYR A 35 3.69 -10.99 26.08
C TYR A 35 3.30 -9.64 26.70
N ASN A 36 4.24 -8.95 27.36
CA ASN A 36 3.97 -7.65 27.99
C ASN A 36 3.68 -6.54 26.97
N SER A 37 4.33 -6.57 25.79
CA SER A 37 4.03 -5.67 24.68
C SER A 37 2.59 -5.86 24.19
N ASN A 38 2.16 -7.12 24.06
CA ASN A 38 0.81 -7.47 23.61
C ASN A 38 -0.30 -7.02 24.57
N GLN A 39 -0.03 -6.98 25.88
CA GLN A 39 -0.97 -6.42 26.87
C GLN A 39 -1.20 -4.91 26.71
N ASN A 40 -0.30 -4.22 26.02
CA ASN A 40 -0.34 -2.77 25.80
C ASN A 40 -0.59 -2.40 24.33
N LEU A 41 -1.17 -3.33 23.54
CA LEU A 41 -1.66 -3.00 22.20
C LEU A 41 -2.83 -2.00 22.32
N PRO A 42 -3.01 -1.10 21.32
CA PRO A 42 -4.16 -0.20 21.29
C PRO A 42 -5.47 -1.00 21.40
N SER A 43 -6.34 -0.61 22.32
CA SER A 43 -7.65 -1.25 22.52
C SER A 43 -8.72 -0.79 21.51
N GLY A 44 -8.37 0.16 20.63
CA GLY A 44 -9.31 0.81 19.73
C GLY A 44 -10.24 1.81 20.42
N PRO A 45 -11.10 2.48 19.62
CA PRO A 45 -12.09 3.41 20.14
C PRO A 45 -13.17 2.69 20.95
N GLN A 46 -13.54 3.25 22.11
CA GLN A 46 -14.62 2.72 22.96
C GLN A 46 -16.01 2.97 22.35
N ILE A 47 -16.12 4.00 21.52
CA ILE A 47 -17.34 4.40 20.82
C ILE A 47 -17.04 4.27 19.33
N THR A 48 -17.75 3.38 18.65
CA THR A 48 -17.56 3.07 17.22
C THR A 48 -18.63 3.68 16.33
N ASP A 49 -19.66 4.30 16.91
CA ASP A 49 -20.78 4.89 16.17
C ASP A 49 -20.48 6.30 15.63
N ARG A 50 -19.28 6.82 15.89
CA ARG A 50 -18.76 8.11 15.43
C ARG A 50 -17.26 7.98 15.19
N MET A 51 -16.69 8.92 14.45
CA MET A 51 -15.25 8.94 14.26
C MET A 51 -14.52 9.35 15.55
N ASP A 52 -13.46 8.63 15.88
CA ASP A 52 -12.56 9.00 16.96
C ASP A 52 -11.86 10.33 16.66
N ALA A 53 -11.53 11.09 17.70
CA ALA A 53 -10.88 12.40 17.55
C ALA A 53 -9.57 12.30 16.76
N LEU A 54 -8.79 11.24 16.97
CA LEU A 54 -7.51 11.07 16.29
C LEU A 54 -7.69 10.70 14.82
N ASP A 55 -8.69 9.87 14.49
CA ASP A 55 -8.99 9.55 13.09
C ASP A 55 -9.52 10.78 12.33
N LYS A 56 -10.23 11.70 13.00
CA LYS A 56 -10.60 13.00 12.39
C LYS A 56 -9.38 13.87 12.12
N ILE A 57 -8.40 13.89 13.02
CA ILE A 57 -7.16 14.64 12.83
C ILE A 57 -6.39 14.08 11.61
N ARG A 58 -6.28 12.75 11.49
CA ARG A 58 -5.66 12.09 10.33
C ARG A 58 -6.39 12.35 9.02
N LEU A 59 -7.73 12.32 9.05
CA LEU A 59 -8.53 12.68 7.89
C LEU A 59 -8.31 14.15 7.50
N ALA A 60 -8.34 15.06 8.46
CA ALA A 60 -8.08 16.48 8.19
C ALA A 60 -6.70 16.67 7.55
N GLU A 61 -5.69 15.95 8.02
CA GLU A 61 -4.35 15.97 7.45
C GLU A 61 -4.30 15.40 6.02
N ALA A 62 -4.98 14.28 5.75
CA ALA A 62 -5.08 13.73 4.40
C ALA A 62 -5.75 14.70 3.41
N LEU A 63 -6.80 15.42 3.86
CA LEU A 63 -7.46 16.45 3.04
C LEU A 63 -6.60 17.72 2.87
N HIS A 64 -5.83 18.08 3.89
CA HIS A 64 -4.85 19.18 3.82
C HIS A 64 -3.73 18.89 2.82
N LEU A 65 -3.17 17.67 2.84
CA LEU A 65 -2.23 17.18 1.82
C LEU A 65 -2.83 17.27 0.42
N LYS A 66 -4.05 16.76 0.24
CA LYS A 66 -4.75 16.81 -1.05
C LYS A 66 -4.89 18.26 -1.52
N SER A 67 -5.26 19.21 -0.66
CA SER A 67 -5.43 20.61 -1.07
C SER A 67 -4.11 21.29 -1.40
N GLU A 68 -3.02 21.01 -0.67
CA GLU A 68 -1.75 21.71 -0.83
C GLU A 68 -0.87 21.11 -1.93
N LEU A 69 -0.88 19.78 -2.08
CA LEU A 69 0.04 19.02 -2.94
C LEU A 69 -0.68 18.20 -4.02
N GLY A 70 -2.01 18.17 -4.03
CA GLY A 70 -2.79 17.27 -4.89
C GLY A 70 -2.46 17.39 -6.37
N ASP A 71 -2.32 18.61 -6.89
CA ASP A 71 -2.05 18.85 -8.31
C ASP A 71 -0.62 18.45 -8.74
N GLU A 72 0.31 18.28 -7.78
CA GLU A 72 1.64 17.72 -8.02
C GLU A 72 1.63 16.17 -8.04
N ILE A 73 0.57 15.57 -7.50
CA ILE A 73 0.33 14.11 -7.56
C ILE A 73 -0.42 13.77 -8.85
N TRP A 74 -1.53 14.46 -9.13
CA TRP A 74 -2.34 14.25 -10.32
C TRP A 74 -3.07 15.55 -10.73
N PRO A 75 -3.08 15.94 -12.01
CA PRO A 75 -3.69 17.18 -12.44
C PRO A 75 -5.17 17.31 -12.08
N GLY A 76 -5.54 18.39 -11.37
CA GLY A 76 -6.90 18.66 -10.94
C GLY A 76 -7.31 17.95 -9.64
N TYR A 77 -6.41 17.15 -9.05
CA TYR A 77 -6.71 16.38 -7.86
C TYR A 77 -6.92 17.26 -6.62
N ALA A 78 -6.24 18.41 -6.51
CA ALA A 78 -6.48 19.33 -5.39
C ALA A 78 -7.95 19.80 -5.35
N ALA A 79 -8.55 20.03 -6.53
CA ALA A 79 -9.92 20.51 -6.70
C ALA A 79 -10.99 19.40 -6.76
N LEU A 80 -10.62 18.12 -6.72
CA LEU A 80 -11.59 17.01 -6.78
C LEU A 80 -12.55 17.06 -5.56
N GLU A 81 -13.85 17.21 -5.81
CA GLU A 81 -14.91 17.26 -4.78
C GLU A 81 -15.64 15.91 -4.63
N ALA A 82 -14.89 14.80 -4.64
CA ALA A 82 -15.48 13.47 -4.44
C ALA A 82 -15.78 13.19 -2.95
N PRO A 83 -16.91 12.54 -2.61
CA PRO A 83 -17.17 12.08 -1.25
C PRO A 83 -16.12 11.08 -0.75
N LEU A 84 -16.03 10.93 0.57
CA LEU A 84 -15.16 9.96 1.23
C LEU A 84 -15.95 9.12 2.21
N VAL A 85 -15.77 7.81 2.13
CA VAL A 85 -16.23 6.83 3.12
C VAL A 85 -15.03 6.40 3.97
N ILE A 86 -15.12 6.62 5.28
CA ILE A 86 -14.19 6.01 6.24
C ILE A 86 -14.94 4.98 7.06
N TRP A 87 -14.38 3.81 7.28
CA TRP A 87 -15.10 2.75 7.97
C TRP A 87 -14.32 2.07 9.09
N ASN A 88 -15.05 1.62 10.10
CA ASN A 88 -14.55 0.76 11.16
C ASN A 88 -15.34 -0.56 11.17
N LYS A 89 -15.09 -1.41 12.17
CA LYS A 89 -15.74 -2.72 12.29
C LYS A 89 -17.27 -2.71 12.39
N ASP A 90 -17.87 -1.59 12.81
CA ASP A 90 -19.30 -1.48 13.10
C ASP A 90 -20.04 -0.50 12.16
N TYR A 91 -19.37 0.56 11.68
CA TYR A 91 -19.98 1.63 10.88
C TYR A 91 -19.10 2.11 9.72
N GLU A 92 -19.76 2.53 8.65
CA GLU A 92 -19.20 3.39 7.61
C GLU A 92 -19.60 4.85 7.89
N PHE A 93 -18.70 5.78 7.62
CA PHE A 93 -18.86 7.22 7.82
C PHE A 93 -18.64 7.96 6.50
N LEU A 94 -19.61 8.78 6.10
CA LEU A 94 -19.61 9.48 4.82
C LEU A 94 -19.41 10.99 5.01
N PHE A 95 -18.41 11.52 4.32
CA PHE A 95 -17.96 12.91 4.32
C PHE A 95 -18.11 13.54 2.92
N GLY A 96 -18.15 14.87 2.87
CA GLY A 96 -18.11 15.61 1.60
C GLY A 96 -19.43 15.68 0.84
N ILE A 97 -20.55 15.29 1.45
CA ILE A 97 -21.88 15.31 0.80
C ILE A 97 -22.94 15.95 1.71
N ASN A 98 -23.75 16.86 1.17
CA ASN A 98 -24.77 17.56 1.96
C ASN A 98 -26.11 16.81 2.04
N ASN A 99 -26.45 16.00 1.02
CA ASN A 99 -27.70 15.26 0.94
C ASN A 99 -27.40 13.81 0.51
N PRO A 100 -27.00 12.93 1.43
CA PRO A 100 -26.65 11.57 1.08
C PRO A 100 -27.90 10.76 0.67
N PRO A 101 -27.71 9.64 -0.06
CA PRO A 101 -28.81 8.74 -0.40
C PRO A 101 -29.45 8.10 0.85
N ALA A 102 -30.62 7.48 0.66
CA ALA A 102 -31.31 6.78 1.74
C ALA A 102 -30.42 5.72 2.40
N GLY A 103 -30.49 5.60 3.73
CA GLY A 103 -29.67 4.68 4.53
C GLY A 103 -28.53 5.35 5.28
N TRP A 104 -28.19 6.59 4.93
CA TRP A 104 -27.21 7.41 5.67
C TRP A 104 -27.90 8.33 6.67
N GLU A 105 -27.48 8.27 7.93
CA GLU A 105 -28.03 9.09 9.01
C GLU A 105 -26.97 10.07 9.52
N PRO A 106 -27.31 11.33 9.81
CA PRO A 106 -26.35 12.28 10.36
C PRO A 106 -25.86 11.79 11.73
N VAL A 107 -24.55 11.90 11.98
CA VAL A 107 -24.00 11.52 13.28
C VAL A 107 -24.44 12.53 14.35
N PRO A 108 -25.15 12.12 15.42
CA PRO A 108 -25.70 13.07 16.39
C PRO A 108 -24.62 13.75 17.21
N GLU A 109 -24.78 15.06 17.40
CA GLU A 109 -23.92 15.90 18.27
C GLU A 109 -22.44 15.87 17.89
N ASP A 110 -22.15 15.56 16.63
CA ASP A 110 -20.78 15.46 16.16
C ASP A 110 -20.62 15.99 14.73
N THR A 111 -19.47 16.58 14.46
CA THR A 111 -19.16 17.23 13.17
C THR A 111 -17.72 16.95 12.76
N PHE A 112 -17.44 17.16 11.48
CA PHE A 112 -16.10 17.19 10.93
C PHE A 112 -15.93 18.49 10.14
N ALA A 113 -14.91 19.28 10.44
CA ALA A 113 -14.71 20.62 9.86
C ALA A 113 -15.99 21.50 9.91
N GLU A 114 -16.69 21.51 11.06
CA GLU A 114 -17.97 22.19 11.29
C GLU A 114 -19.15 21.72 10.42
N MET A 115 -18.95 20.70 9.60
CA MET A 115 -19.97 20.10 8.74
C MET A 115 -20.51 18.81 9.34
N ALA A 116 -21.79 18.54 9.07
CA ALA A 116 -22.37 17.25 9.38
C ALA A 116 -21.70 16.17 8.50
N TYR A 117 -21.51 15.00 9.09
CA TYR A 117 -21.14 13.78 8.37
C TYR A 117 -22.14 12.70 8.73
N TYR A 118 -22.19 11.66 7.92
CA TYR A 118 -23.23 10.65 8.00
C TYR A 118 -22.66 9.29 8.35
N ARG A 119 -23.50 8.39 8.85
CA ARG A 119 -23.12 7.01 9.13
C ARG A 119 -24.18 6.03 8.65
N ARG A 120 -23.75 4.80 8.44
CA ARG A 120 -24.59 3.61 8.35
C ARG A 120 -23.86 2.42 8.98
N PRO A 121 -24.56 1.36 9.42
CA PRO A 121 -23.90 0.13 9.82
C PRO A 121 -22.98 -0.38 8.71
N ALA A 122 -21.79 -0.84 9.05
CA ALA A 122 -20.85 -1.38 8.09
C ALA A 122 -21.45 -2.63 7.41
N ASP A 123 -21.39 -2.67 6.08
CA ASP A 123 -21.85 -3.79 5.27
C ASP A 123 -20.75 -4.18 4.27
N ASP A 124 -19.88 -5.10 4.70
CA ASP A 124 -18.71 -5.58 3.96
C ASP A 124 -17.88 -4.45 3.29
N PRO A 125 -17.51 -3.39 4.05
CA PRO A 125 -16.84 -2.24 3.46
C PRO A 125 -15.46 -2.63 2.92
N GLN A 126 -15.09 -2.03 1.79
CA GLN A 126 -13.83 -2.28 1.11
C GLN A 126 -12.99 -0.99 1.04
N ASN A 127 -11.68 -1.17 0.93
CA ASN A 127 -10.76 -0.11 0.51
C ASN A 127 -10.79 -0.09 -1.02
N PHE A 128 -11.54 0.86 -1.61
CA PHE A 128 -11.64 1.05 -3.06
C PHE A 128 -12.46 2.31 -3.41
N ALA A 129 -12.64 2.60 -4.70
CA ALA A 129 -13.71 3.48 -5.15
C ALA A 129 -15.09 2.78 -5.07
N VAL A 130 -16.04 3.40 -4.38
CA VAL A 130 -17.40 2.86 -4.17
C VAL A 130 -18.47 3.85 -4.63
N GLN A 131 -19.65 3.34 -5.03
CA GLN A 131 -20.77 4.21 -5.39
C GLN A 131 -21.56 4.66 -4.16
N VAL A 132 -21.74 5.97 -4.02
CA VAL A 132 -22.64 6.60 -3.06
C VAL A 132 -23.72 7.35 -3.86
N GLY A 133 -24.85 6.68 -4.08
CA GLY A 133 -25.92 7.20 -4.93
C GLY A 133 -25.50 7.23 -6.39
N HIS A 134 -25.21 8.42 -6.92
CA HIS A 134 -24.76 8.61 -8.31
C HIS A 134 -23.32 9.13 -8.40
N GLN A 135 -22.61 9.23 -7.26
CA GLN A 135 -21.24 9.72 -7.20
C GLN A 135 -20.29 8.59 -6.80
N TRP A 136 -19.08 8.63 -7.33
CA TRP A 136 -17.98 7.82 -6.83
C TRP A 136 -17.43 8.45 -5.55
N ALA A 137 -17.13 7.61 -4.58
CA ALA A 137 -16.51 8.00 -3.32
C ALA A 137 -15.26 7.15 -3.11
N ALA A 138 -14.20 7.76 -2.60
CA ALA A 138 -13.08 7.01 -2.05
C ALA A 138 -13.56 6.29 -0.79
N SER A 139 -13.15 5.04 -0.55
CA SER A 139 -13.51 4.29 0.64
C SER A 139 -12.27 3.71 1.30
N ILE A 140 -12.08 3.94 2.60
CA ILE A 140 -10.92 3.45 3.33
C ILE A 140 -11.22 3.13 4.80
N SER A 141 -10.60 2.09 5.33
CA SER A 141 -10.66 1.77 6.75
C SER A 141 -10.02 2.83 7.64
N THR A 142 -10.47 2.96 8.89
CA THR A 142 -9.73 3.72 9.92
C THR A 142 -8.37 3.10 10.18
N LYS A 143 -7.40 3.89 10.67
CA LYS A 143 -6.05 3.39 10.99
C LYS A 143 -6.09 2.21 11.95
N TYR A 144 -6.95 2.27 12.97
CA TYR A 144 -7.09 1.17 13.93
C TYR A 144 -7.55 -0.13 13.25
N THR A 145 -8.53 -0.03 12.34
CA THR A 145 -9.04 -1.18 11.59
C THR A 145 -7.94 -1.78 10.70
N LEU A 146 -7.15 -0.94 10.03
CA LEU A 146 -5.98 -1.35 9.23
C LEU A 146 -4.93 -2.08 10.09
N ASP A 147 -4.51 -1.48 11.21
CA ASP A 147 -3.53 -2.09 12.09
C ASP A 147 -4.01 -3.45 12.63
N MET A 148 -5.30 -3.54 12.99
CA MET A 148 -5.88 -4.77 13.54
C MET A 148 -6.09 -5.85 12.47
N SER A 149 -6.39 -5.49 11.22
CA SER A 149 -6.52 -6.48 10.14
C SER A 149 -5.16 -7.12 9.85
N LEU A 150 -4.09 -6.33 9.79
CA LEU A 150 -2.72 -6.83 9.65
C LEU A 150 -2.33 -7.75 10.80
N ILE A 151 -2.55 -7.31 12.05
CA ILE A 151 -2.25 -8.14 13.23
C ILE A 151 -3.06 -9.45 13.22
N SER A 152 -4.32 -9.42 12.79
CA SER A 152 -5.19 -10.60 12.72
C SER A 152 -4.70 -11.59 11.67
N ALA A 153 -4.34 -11.12 10.47
CA ALA A 153 -3.78 -11.96 9.41
C ALA A 153 -2.51 -12.71 9.87
N ILE A 154 -1.65 -12.06 10.65
CA ILE A 154 -0.43 -12.70 11.18
C ILE A 154 -0.79 -13.71 12.28
N LYS A 155 -1.75 -13.40 13.15
CA LYS A 155 -2.23 -14.32 14.20
C LYS A 155 -2.77 -15.62 13.61
N GLU A 156 -3.55 -15.53 12.54
CA GLU A 156 -4.17 -16.69 11.89
C GLU A 156 -3.15 -17.66 11.28
N ASN A 157 -1.99 -17.15 10.86
CA ASN A 157 -0.91 -17.94 10.28
C ASN A 157 0.14 -18.43 11.30
N MET A 158 -0.03 -18.13 12.60
CA MET A 158 0.95 -18.47 13.62
C MET A 158 0.68 -19.80 14.35
N PRO A 159 1.73 -20.58 14.69
CA PRO A 159 1.58 -21.78 15.50
C PRO A 159 1.05 -21.52 16.92
N PRO A 160 0.26 -22.44 17.49
CA PRO A 160 -0.17 -22.37 18.89
C PRO A 160 1.03 -22.22 19.84
N GLY A 161 0.91 -21.32 20.84
CA GLY A 161 1.95 -21.02 21.82
C GLY A 161 2.95 -19.94 21.41
N ILE A 162 3.10 -19.63 20.12
CA ILE A 162 3.87 -18.46 19.64
C ILE A 162 2.99 -17.21 19.64
N VAL A 163 1.71 -17.37 19.30
CA VAL A 163 0.71 -16.30 19.21
C VAL A 163 0.71 -15.39 20.44
N GLU A 164 0.84 -15.93 21.65
CA GLU A 164 0.74 -15.12 22.87
C GLU A 164 2.00 -14.27 23.15
N ILE A 165 3.15 -14.69 22.63
CA ILE A 165 4.47 -14.13 22.96
C ILE A 165 5.12 -13.37 21.80
N PHE A 166 4.49 -13.39 20.62
CA PHE A 166 5.00 -12.68 19.46
C PHE A 166 4.71 -11.17 19.56
N PRO A 167 5.68 -10.27 19.33
CA PRO A 167 5.53 -8.85 19.60
C PRO A 167 4.72 -8.13 18.50
N TYR A 168 3.38 -8.18 18.54
CA TYR A 168 2.52 -7.59 17.49
C TYR A 168 2.64 -6.08 17.33
N ARG A 169 3.19 -5.37 18.32
CA ARG A 169 3.37 -3.91 18.26
C ARG A 169 4.21 -3.45 17.06
N ILE A 170 5.08 -4.32 16.52
CA ILE A 170 5.88 -3.99 15.33
C ILE A 170 5.04 -3.90 14.04
N PHE A 171 3.77 -4.31 14.09
CA PHE A 171 2.80 -4.22 13.00
C PHE A 171 1.79 -3.08 13.19
N ILE A 172 1.99 -2.22 14.19
CA ILE A 172 1.31 -0.92 14.24
C ILE A 172 2.04 -0.02 13.25
N LEU A 173 1.33 0.40 12.21
CA LEU A 173 1.88 1.21 11.14
C LEU A 173 1.98 2.68 11.60
N PRO A 174 2.95 3.46 11.10
CA PRO A 174 2.89 4.92 11.16
C PRO A 174 1.57 5.46 10.60
N SER A 175 1.11 6.61 11.09
CA SER A 175 -0.16 7.21 10.62
C SER A 175 -0.13 7.60 9.14
N GLU A 176 1.05 7.91 8.63
CA GLU A 176 1.31 8.23 7.23
C GLU A 176 0.86 7.12 6.26
N PHE A 177 0.83 5.85 6.68
CA PHE A 177 0.30 4.76 5.86
C PHE A 177 -1.19 4.97 5.56
N GLN A 178 -2.00 5.23 6.59
CA GLN A 178 -3.42 5.43 6.39
C GLN A 178 -3.71 6.79 5.73
N ILE A 179 -2.95 7.82 6.09
CA ILE A 179 -3.07 9.16 5.49
C ILE A 179 -2.76 9.10 3.98
N SER A 180 -1.69 8.40 3.58
CA SER A 180 -1.29 8.26 2.18
C SER A 180 -2.10 7.24 1.41
N ALA A 181 -2.79 6.32 2.08
CA ALA A 181 -3.77 5.46 1.42
C ALA A 181 -5.04 6.23 1.02
N VAL A 182 -5.36 7.39 1.61
CA VAL A 182 -6.49 8.21 1.14
C VAL A 182 -6.33 8.65 -0.34
N PRO A 183 -5.18 9.20 -0.79
CA PRO A 183 -4.97 9.50 -2.20
C PRO A 183 -4.90 8.28 -3.12
N HIS A 184 -4.56 7.09 -2.60
CA HIS A 184 -4.71 5.83 -3.33
C HIS A 184 -6.18 5.65 -3.75
N GLU A 185 -7.09 5.69 -2.79
CA GLU A 185 -8.52 5.45 -3.04
C GLU A 185 -9.20 6.55 -3.85
N TYR A 186 -8.75 7.80 -3.69
CA TYR A 186 -9.22 8.87 -4.56
C TYR A 186 -8.74 8.71 -6.00
N LEU A 187 -7.58 8.10 -6.24
CA LEU A 187 -7.15 7.90 -7.62
C LEU A 187 -8.06 6.89 -8.34
N HIS A 188 -8.56 5.87 -7.65
CA HIS A 188 -9.60 5.01 -8.22
C HIS A 188 -10.89 5.77 -8.56
N VAL A 189 -11.23 6.82 -7.81
CA VAL A 189 -12.34 7.72 -8.18
C VAL A 189 -12.01 8.46 -9.47
N VAL A 190 -10.80 9.00 -9.60
CA VAL A 190 -10.34 9.67 -10.83
C VAL A 190 -10.39 8.70 -12.02
N GLU A 191 -9.93 7.48 -11.86
CA GLU A 191 -9.98 6.42 -12.88
C GLU A 191 -11.41 6.09 -13.30
N ALA A 192 -12.32 5.92 -12.32
CA ALA A 192 -13.72 5.62 -12.58
C ALA A 192 -14.47 6.77 -13.24
N GLU A 193 -14.12 8.02 -12.96
CA GLU A 193 -14.75 9.21 -13.54
C GLU A 193 -14.18 9.57 -14.92
N MET A 194 -12.86 9.48 -15.09
CA MET A 194 -12.18 9.90 -16.33
C MET A 194 -12.13 8.79 -17.39
N ALA A 195 -12.08 7.52 -16.98
CA ALA A 195 -11.95 6.38 -17.88
C ALA A 195 -12.88 5.22 -17.48
N PRO A 196 -14.22 5.42 -17.42
CA PRO A 196 -15.17 4.44 -16.89
C PRO A 196 -15.11 3.08 -17.58
N ASP A 197 -15.04 3.05 -18.92
CA ASP A 197 -14.97 1.79 -19.68
C ASP A 197 -13.68 1.01 -19.37
N LYS A 198 -12.57 1.72 -19.12
CA LYS A 198 -11.28 1.13 -18.76
C LYS A 198 -11.26 0.65 -17.32
N PHE A 199 -11.87 1.41 -16.40
CA PHE A 199 -12.07 1.04 -15.02
C PHE A 199 -12.92 -0.24 -14.90
N GLU A 200 -14.03 -0.33 -15.64
CA GLU A 200 -14.85 -1.53 -15.71
C GLU A 200 -14.08 -2.72 -16.31
N ALA A 201 -13.30 -2.49 -17.37
CA ALA A 201 -12.46 -3.54 -17.96
C ALA A 201 -11.43 -4.08 -16.97
N ALA A 202 -10.74 -3.19 -16.24
CA ALA A 202 -9.74 -3.57 -15.25
C ALA A 202 -10.35 -4.41 -14.12
N ASN A 203 -11.50 -3.99 -13.59
CA ASN A 203 -12.26 -4.77 -12.61
C ASN A 203 -12.68 -6.15 -13.17
N ALA A 204 -13.13 -6.21 -14.42
CA ALA A 204 -13.50 -7.48 -15.05
C ALA A 204 -12.30 -8.41 -15.30
N SER A 205 -11.09 -7.85 -15.40
CA SER A 205 -9.87 -8.61 -15.69
C SER A 205 -9.47 -9.57 -14.56
N TYR A 206 -9.90 -9.32 -13.32
CA TYR A 206 -9.74 -10.24 -12.19
C TYR A 206 -10.30 -11.65 -12.46
N ALA A 207 -11.23 -11.80 -13.40
CA ALA A 207 -11.68 -13.13 -13.85
C ALA A 207 -10.56 -14.01 -14.46
N GLN A 208 -9.43 -13.40 -14.86
CA GLN A 208 -8.27 -14.10 -15.40
C GLN A 208 -7.25 -14.50 -14.34
N GLU A 209 -7.42 -14.05 -13.09
CA GLU A 209 -6.45 -14.20 -12.02
C GLU A 209 -6.00 -15.67 -11.83
N ALA A 210 -6.95 -16.58 -11.62
CA ALA A 210 -6.65 -18.00 -11.44
C ALA A 210 -5.94 -18.62 -12.66
N ARG A 211 -6.26 -18.15 -13.87
CA ARG A 211 -5.64 -18.60 -15.12
C ARG A 211 -4.21 -18.10 -15.24
N TYR A 212 -3.97 -16.87 -14.76
CA TYR A 212 -2.66 -16.24 -14.70
C TYR A 212 -1.74 -16.98 -13.71
N TRP A 213 -2.20 -17.19 -12.47
CA TRP A 213 -1.40 -17.79 -11.41
C TRP A 213 -1.09 -19.28 -11.63
N ALA A 214 -1.93 -19.98 -12.38
CA ALA A 214 -1.65 -21.36 -12.81
C ALA A 214 -0.32 -21.50 -13.60
N ARG A 215 0.20 -20.42 -14.18
CA ARG A 215 1.46 -20.38 -14.93
C ARG A 215 2.61 -19.67 -14.21
N ASP A 216 2.36 -19.11 -13.02
CA ASP A 216 3.30 -18.23 -12.33
C ASP A 216 4.66 -18.89 -12.06
N ALA A 217 4.63 -20.14 -11.59
CA ALA A 217 5.84 -20.88 -11.24
C ALA A 217 6.79 -21.06 -12.43
N GLU A 218 6.26 -21.18 -13.65
CA GLU A 218 7.04 -21.33 -14.88
C GLU A 218 7.71 -20.00 -15.27
N MET A 219 7.00 -18.89 -15.07
CA MET A 219 7.44 -17.54 -15.44
C MET A 219 8.36 -16.86 -14.42
N ARG A 220 8.44 -17.39 -13.18
CA ARG A 220 9.10 -16.75 -12.03
C ARG A 220 10.48 -16.16 -12.30
N ALA A 221 11.34 -16.88 -13.02
CA ALA A 221 12.69 -16.41 -13.33
C ALA A 221 12.69 -15.21 -14.28
N ALA A 222 11.81 -15.22 -15.28
CA ALA A 222 11.63 -14.12 -16.22
C ALA A 222 11.01 -12.90 -15.51
N TRP A 223 10.01 -13.13 -14.66
CA TRP A 223 9.41 -12.10 -13.81
C TRP A 223 10.44 -11.41 -12.92
N LYS A 224 11.31 -12.17 -12.26
CA LYS A 224 12.41 -11.61 -11.46
C LYS A 224 13.32 -10.72 -12.29
N ASN A 225 13.65 -11.14 -13.52
CA ASN A 225 14.49 -10.34 -14.41
C ASN A 225 13.82 -9.01 -14.80
N GLU A 226 12.52 -9.03 -15.15
CA GLU A 226 11.76 -7.81 -15.47
C GLU A 226 11.71 -6.83 -14.30
N ILE A 227 11.38 -7.33 -13.10
CA ILE A 227 11.31 -6.50 -11.90
C ILE A 227 12.66 -5.87 -11.57
N GLU A 228 13.76 -6.63 -11.66
CA GLU A 228 15.11 -6.10 -11.44
C GLU A 228 15.51 -5.05 -12.48
N LEU A 229 15.01 -5.14 -13.72
CA LEU A 229 15.24 -4.12 -14.75
C LEU A 229 14.46 -2.84 -14.46
N LEU A 230 13.20 -2.93 -14.02
CA LEU A 230 12.40 -1.77 -13.59
C LEU A 230 13.04 -1.06 -12.40
N ILE A 231 13.44 -1.79 -11.35
CA ILE A 231 14.10 -1.22 -10.18
C ILE A 231 15.41 -0.53 -10.60
N LYS A 232 16.20 -1.15 -11.47
CA LYS A 232 17.44 -0.52 -11.97
C LYS A 232 17.14 0.74 -12.78
N ALA A 233 16.08 0.75 -13.58
CA ALA A 233 15.68 1.94 -14.34
C ALA A 233 15.34 3.08 -13.38
N GLU A 234 14.52 2.82 -12.35
CA GLU A 234 14.13 3.83 -11.35
C GLU A 234 15.35 4.41 -10.64
N GLN A 235 16.21 3.55 -10.08
CA GLN A 235 17.38 3.96 -9.28
C GLN A 235 18.51 4.62 -10.08
N THR A 236 18.44 4.58 -11.41
CA THR A 236 19.45 5.18 -12.29
C THR A 236 19.23 6.68 -12.42
N LEU A 237 20.26 7.48 -12.13
CA LEU A 237 20.17 8.94 -12.23
C LEU A 237 20.39 9.49 -13.65
N SER A 238 21.12 8.75 -14.48
CA SER A 238 21.41 9.11 -15.87
C SER A 238 20.19 8.84 -16.74
N GLU A 239 19.68 9.86 -17.43
CA GLU A 239 18.53 9.72 -18.33
C GLU A 239 18.82 8.71 -19.44
N GLY A 240 20.01 8.77 -20.08
CA GLY A 240 20.39 7.82 -21.13
C GLY A 240 20.46 6.37 -20.65
N ASP A 241 21.00 6.14 -19.45
CA ASP A 241 21.05 4.80 -18.86
C ASP A 241 19.65 4.34 -18.40
N THR A 242 18.81 5.26 -17.94
CA THR A 242 17.40 5.00 -17.61
C THR A 242 16.66 4.50 -18.84
N LEU A 243 16.72 5.24 -19.96
CA LEU A 243 16.06 4.88 -21.21
C LEU A 243 16.52 3.48 -21.69
N GLU A 244 17.81 3.19 -21.58
CA GLU A 244 18.34 1.86 -21.91
C GLU A 244 17.78 0.75 -21.00
N ARG A 245 17.67 0.98 -19.70
CA ARG A 245 17.06 0.00 -18.77
C ARG A 245 15.57 -0.20 -19.05
N VAL A 246 14.83 0.86 -19.40
CA VAL A 246 13.43 0.76 -19.81
C VAL A 246 13.29 -0.07 -21.10
N ARG A 247 14.15 0.15 -22.11
CA ARG A 247 14.19 -0.71 -23.32
C ARG A 247 14.43 -2.18 -22.99
N GLN A 248 15.38 -2.45 -22.09
CA GLN A 248 15.68 -3.81 -21.63
C GLN A 248 14.50 -4.45 -20.90
N PHE A 249 13.81 -3.70 -20.05
CA PHE A 249 12.58 -4.14 -19.38
C PHE A 249 11.48 -4.49 -20.39
N LEU A 250 11.17 -3.58 -21.32
CA LEU A 250 10.12 -3.81 -22.34
C LEU A 250 10.42 -5.03 -23.21
N ALA A 251 11.70 -5.22 -23.59
CA ALA A 251 12.14 -6.39 -24.33
C ALA A 251 12.02 -7.68 -23.51
N ALA A 252 12.42 -7.67 -22.22
CA ALA A 252 12.29 -8.81 -21.33
C ALA A 252 10.82 -9.22 -21.13
N ARG A 253 9.93 -8.24 -20.94
CA ARG A 253 8.47 -8.45 -20.83
C ARG A 253 7.88 -9.09 -22.08
N GLN A 254 8.23 -8.55 -23.26
CA GLN A 254 7.78 -9.12 -24.52
C GLN A 254 8.28 -10.56 -24.70
N GLN A 255 9.54 -10.82 -24.35
CA GLN A 255 10.14 -12.15 -24.41
C GLN A 255 9.43 -13.13 -23.46
N ARG A 256 9.14 -12.73 -22.21
CA ARG A 256 8.39 -13.58 -21.27
C ARG A 256 7.00 -13.92 -21.81
N ARG A 257 6.24 -12.92 -22.26
CA ARG A 257 4.90 -13.15 -22.82
C ARG A 257 4.93 -14.14 -23.99
N ALA A 258 5.95 -14.05 -24.85
CA ALA A 258 6.14 -14.96 -25.97
C ALA A 258 6.55 -16.37 -25.54
N ASP A 259 7.56 -16.50 -24.67
CA ASP A 259 8.12 -17.79 -24.23
C ASP A 259 7.10 -18.64 -23.47
N PHE A 260 6.23 -17.99 -22.71
CA PHE A 260 5.19 -18.65 -21.91
C PHE A 260 3.80 -18.60 -22.54
N GLY A 261 3.71 -18.12 -23.79
CA GLY A 261 2.48 -18.13 -24.59
C GLY A 261 1.31 -17.46 -23.88
N LEU A 262 1.52 -16.25 -23.34
CA LEU A 262 0.45 -15.43 -22.78
C LEU A 262 -0.44 -14.93 -23.92
N ASP A 263 -1.73 -15.20 -23.79
CA ASP A 263 -2.74 -14.69 -24.72
C ASP A 263 -3.14 -13.24 -24.37
N ALA A 264 -3.99 -12.66 -25.21
CA ALA A 264 -4.41 -11.28 -25.06
C ALA A 264 -5.13 -10.99 -23.72
N ASP A 265 -5.88 -11.95 -23.17
CA ASP A 265 -6.59 -11.73 -21.89
C ASP A 265 -5.61 -11.70 -20.72
N LEU A 266 -4.59 -12.57 -20.73
CA LEU A 266 -3.56 -12.58 -19.68
C LEU A 266 -2.66 -11.35 -19.75
N ILE A 267 -2.38 -10.86 -20.97
CA ILE A 267 -1.65 -9.59 -21.15
C ILE A 267 -2.51 -8.42 -20.67
N ALA A 268 -3.79 -8.41 -21.04
CA ALA A 268 -4.73 -7.38 -20.61
C ALA A 268 -4.85 -7.34 -19.08
N TYR A 269 -4.91 -8.49 -18.41
CA TYR A 269 -4.87 -8.58 -16.95
C TYR A 269 -3.64 -7.89 -16.37
N GLU A 270 -2.42 -8.19 -16.86
CA GLU A 270 -1.21 -7.50 -16.40
C GLU A 270 -1.31 -5.98 -16.56
N THR A 271 -1.64 -5.51 -17.77
CA THR A 271 -1.62 -4.08 -18.09
C THR A 271 -2.75 -3.31 -17.41
N GLN A 272 -3.90 -3.94 -17.18
CA GLN A 272 -5.06 -3.29 -16.57
C GLN A 272 -4.93 -3.19 -15.05
N ILE A 273 -4.39 -4.21 -14.38
CA ILE A 273 -4.11 -4.10 -12.94
C ILE A 273 -2.93 -3.16 -12.68
N GLU A 274 -1.90 -3.15 -13.54
CA GLU A 274 -0.83 -2.15 -13.46
C GLU A 274 -1.34 -0.72 -13.63
N TRP A 275 -2.36 -0.52 -14.47
CA TRP A 275 -3.04 0.78 -14.59
C TRP A 275 -3.84 1.08 -13.32
N LEU A 276 -4.81 0.23 -12.96
CA LEU A 276 -5.72 0.46 -11.83
C LEU A 276 -4.96 0.62 -10.50
N GLU A 277 -4.24 -0.41 -10.11
CA GLU A 277 -3.64 -0.50 -8.77
C GLU A 277 -2.25 0.14 -8.73
N GLY A 278 -1.53 0.09 -9.85
CA GLY A 278 -0.20 0.70 -9.94
C GLY A 278 -0.22 2.21 -9.99
N LEU A 279 -1.22 2.83 -10.64
CA LEU A 279 -1.42 4.27 -10.56
C LEU A 279 -1.82 4.67 -9.14
N ALA A 280 -2.74 3.95 -8.50
CA ALA A 280 -3.20 4.27 -7.15
C ALA A 280 -2.05 4.17 -6.13
N LYS A 281 -1.21 3.15 -6.24
CA LYS A 281 0.03 3.01 -5.46
C LYS A 281 1.06 4.12 -5.76
N PHE A 282 1.13 4.60 -7.01
CA PHE A 282 1.94 5.79 -7.34
C PHE A 282 1.42 7.03 -6.60
N ALA A 283 0.10 7.29 -6.61
CA ALA A 283 -0.47 8.43 -5.88
C ALA A 283 -0.22 8.36 -4.36
N GLU A 284 -0.33 7.16 -3.78
CA GLU A 284 0.00 6.89 -2.38
C GLU A 284 1.44 7.31 -2.04
N LEU A 285 2.43 6.80 -2.77
CA LEU A 285 3.83 7.08 -2.46
C LEU A 285 4.27 8.48 -2.88
N ARG A 286 3.73 9.01 -3.98
CA ARG A 286 4.02 10.37 -4.44
C ARG A 286 3.53 11.41 -3.44
N ASN A 287 2.36 11.19 -2.83
CA ASN A 287 1.85 12.04 -1.76
C ASN A 287 2.85 12.15 -0.58
N TRP A 288 3.30 10.99 -0.06
CA TRP A 288 4.26 10.96 1.03
C TRP A 288 5.61 11.57 0.61
N GLN A 289 6.08 11.27 -0.60
CA GLN A 289 7.31 11.84 -1.14
C GLN A 289 7.29 13.36 -1.14
N LEU A 290 6.21 13.95 -1.68
CA LEU A 290 6.05 15.41 -1.77
C LEU A 290 5.98 16.03 -0.38
N ALA A 291 5.24 15.44 0.55
CA ALA A 291 5.16 15.93 1.93
C ALA A 291 6.55 15.91 2.62
N ALA A 292 7.35 14.87 2.39
CA ALA A 292 8.69 14.74 2.97
C ALA A 292 9.73 15.68 2.33
N GLN A 293 9.59 16.01 1.05
CA GLN A 293 10.59 16.76 0.28
C GLN A 293 10.26 18.25 0.12
N ASN A 294 8.99 18.64 0.22
CA ASN A 294 8.56 20.02 0.05
C ASN A 294 8.80 20.83 1.34
N HIS A 295 9.87 21.63 1.35
CA HIS A 295 10.20 22.51 2.48
C HIS A 295 9.14 23.60 2.81
N GLY A 296 8.15 23.80 1.94
CA GLY A 296 7.02 24.69 2.16
C GLY A 296 5.79 24.00 2.77
N TYR A 297 5.72 22.68 2.70
CA TYR A 297 4.61 21.92 3.29
C TYR A 297 4.78 21.82 4.81
N VAL A 298 3.68 21.98 5.54
CA VAL A 298 3.63 21.86 7.00
C VAL A 298 2.36 21.10 7.36
N ALA A 299 2.52 19.98 8.08
CA ALA A 299 1.42 19.19 8.62
C ALA A 299 0.55 20.02 9.57
N LEU A 300 -0.72 19.64 9.72
CA LEU A 300 -1.63 20.30 10.67
C LEU A 300 -1.07 20.20 12.10
N PRO A 301 -1.06 21.29 12.91
CA PRO A 301 -0.53 21.28 14.27
C PRO A 301 -1.11 20.18 15.18
N GLU A 302 -2.38 19.82 14.95
CA GLU A 302 -3.10 18.77 15.65
C GLU A 302 -2.46 17.39 15.48
N MET A 303 -1.75 17.13 14.37
CA MET A 303 -1.00 15.89 14.14
C MET A 303 0.09 15.67 15.18
N GLY A 304 0.59 16.73 15.84
CA GLY A 304 1.54 16.62 16.95
C GLY A 304 1.00 15.85 18.16
N SER A 305 -0.30 15.57 18.21
CA SER A 305 -0.92 14.71 19.23
C SER A 305 -0.96 13.22 18.86
N ASP A 306 -0.66 12.87 17.60
CA ASP A 306 -0.64 11.50 17.11
C ASP A 306 0.70 10.82 17.42
N PRO A 307 0.75 9.81 18.30
CA PRO A 307 2.01 9.15 18.66
C PRO A 307 2.64 8.34 17.50
N ASP A 308 1.83 7.96 16.52
CA ASP A 308 2.26 7.12 15.39
C ASP A 308 2.71 7.96 14.19
N PHE A 309 2.39 9.26 14.17
CA PHE A 309 2.84 10.19 13.14
C PHE A 309 4.34 10.53 13.31
N LYS A 310 5.05 10.66 12.20
CA LYS A 310 6.51 10.88 12.13
C LYS A 310 6.85 12.06 11.22
N ASP A 311 5.89 12.97 10.99
CA ASP A 311 6.07 14.19 10.20
C ASP A 311 6.67 13.91 8.80
N TYR A 312 6.27 12.77 8.22
CA TYR A 312 6.73 12.28 6.92
C TYR A 312 8.25 12.01 6.81
N GLU A 313 9.03 12.20 7.88
CA GLU A 313 10.50 12.05 7.91
C GLU A 313 11.00 10.63 7.57
N THR A 314 10.10 9.65 7.58
CA THR A 314 10.42 8.24 7.32
C THR A 314 10.28 7.82 5.85
N PHE A 315 9.95 8.75 4.94
CA PHE A 315 9.73 8.43 3.52
C PHE A 315 10.87 7.65 2.88
N ASP A 316 12.13 8.09 3.00
CA ASP A 316 13.27 7.40 2.36
C ASP A 316 13.40 5.94 2.84
N SER A 317 13.20 5.72 4.14
CA SER A 317 13.23 4.37 4.71
C SER A 317 12.05 3.51 4.28
N HIS A 318 10.89 4.13 4.01
CA HIS A 318 9.71 3.47 3.50
C HIS A 318 9.89 3.14 2.01
N TRP A 319 10.41 4.06 1.21
CA TRP A 319 10.75 3.83 -0.20
C TRP A 319 11.71 2.65 -0.37
N ASP A 320 12.77 2.59 0.43
CA ASP A 320 13.71 1.45 0.41
C ASP A 320 13.01 0.12 0.73
N GLN A 321 12.02 0.14 1.63
CA GLN A 321 11.20 -1.03 1.94
C GLN A 321 10.31 -1.40 0.75
N GLU A 322 9.61 -0.45 0.12
CA GLU A 322 8.77 -0.70 -1.06
C GLU A 322 9.60 -1.28 -2.22
N ILE A 323 10.81 -0.78 -2.47
CA ILE A 323 11.75 -1.34 -3.46
C ILE A 323 12.17 -2.76 -3.07
N SER A 324 12.43 -3.01 -1.78
CA SER A 324 12.73 -4.36 -1.31
C SER A 324 11.54 -5.31 -1.51
N GLN A 325 10.32 -4.88 -1.18
CA GLN A 325 9.10 -5.67 -1.37
C GLN A 325 8.87 -5.98 -2.85
N THR A 326 9.08 -5.00 -3.73
CA THR A 326 8.98 -5.18 -5.19
C THR A 326 9.84 -6.36 -5.66
N ARG A 327 11.10 -6.48 -5.19
CA ARG A 327 11.97 -7.63 -5.53
C ARG A 327 11.41 -8.98 -5.10
N HIS A 328 10.66 -9.02 -3.99
CA HIS A 328 10.08 -10.24 -3.47
C HIS A 328 8.84 -10.69 -4.23
N GLN A 329 8.11 -9.77 -4.87
CA GLN A 329 6.84 -10.05 -5.55
C GLN A 329 6.93 -11.10 -6.66
N ALA A 330 8.10 -11.28 -7.29
CA ALA A 330 8.30 -12.37 -8.25
C ALA A 330 8.04 -13.78 -7.67
N ASN A 331 8.12 -13.94 -6.34
CA ASN A 331 7.95 -15.23 -5.65
C ASN A 331 6.62 -15.33 -4.90
N VAL A 332 5.79 -14.30 -4.95
CA VAL A 332 4.51 -14.22 -4.26
C VAL A 332 3.42 -14.31 -5.32
N GLU A 333 2.51 -15.26 -5.15
CA GLU A 333 1.27 -15.34 -5.94
C GLU A 333 0.33 -14.23 -5.47
N GLY A 334 -0.32 -13.54 -6.41
CA GLY A 334 -1.24 -12.44 -6.09
C GLY A 334 -0.97 -11.18 -6.92
N ASP A 335 -2.03 -10.41 -7.09
CA ASP A 335 -2.09 -9.19 -7.89
C ASP A 335 -1.20 -8.05 -7.38
N VAL A 336 -0.83 -8.04 -6.10
CA VAL A 336 0.10 -7.09 -5.46
C VAL A 336 1.37 -6.85 -6.29
N ARG A 337 1.85 -7.85 -7.03
CA ARG A 337 2.97 -7.68 -7.97
C ARG A 337 2.75 -6.55 -8.98
N PHE A 338 1.54 -6.40 -9.49
CA PHE A 338 1.15 -5.39 -10.48
C PHE A 338 1.03 -3.99 -9.89
N TYR A 339 0.71 -3.87 -8.60
CA TYR A 339 0.77 -2.60 -7.87
C TYR A 339 2.18 -2.04 -7.95
N TYR A 340 3.17 -2.89 -7.64
CA TYR A 340 4.58 -2.49 -7.64
C TYR A 340 5.14 -2.22 -9.04
N THR A 341 4.84 -3.07 -10.03
CA THR A 341 5.34 -2.86 -11.39
C THR A 341 4.64 -1.69 -12.08
N GLY A 342 3.35 -1.46 -11.85
CA GLY A 342 2.65 -0.28 -12.34
C GLY A 342 3.15 1.01 -11.67
N MET A 343 3.32 1.01 -10.34
CA MET A 343 3.91 2.13 -9.59
C MET A 343 5.29 2.52 -10.12
N LEU A 344 6.21 1.57 -10.33
CA LEU A 344 7.54 1.88 -10.88
C LEU A 344 7.47 2.42 -12.30
N GLN A 345 6.54 1.93 -13.13
CA GLN A 345 6.35 2.47 -14.47
C GLN A 345 5.82 3.91 -14.42
N ALA A 346 4.90 4.23 -13.52
CA ALA A 346 4.39 5.59 -13.32
C ALA A 346 5.49 6.57 -12.85
N PHE A 347 6.32 6.19 -11.87
CA PHE A 347 7.48 7.00 -11.47
C PHE A 347 8.49 7.22 -12.61
N LEU A 348 8.69 6.22 -13.47
CA LEU A 348 9.53 6.37 -14.66
C LEU A 348 8.91 7.33 -15.67
N LEU A 349 7.60 7.25 -15.90
CA LEU A 349 6.90 8.18 -16.78
C LEU A 349 6.94 9.62 -16.26
N ASP A 350 6.79 9.82 -14.96
CA ASP A 350 6.89 11.14 -14.32
C ASP A 350 8.25 11.82 -14.61
N ARG A 351 9.31 11.01 -14.77
CA ARG A 351 10.64 11.49 -15.14
C ARG A 351 10.85 11.64 -16.65
N LEU A 352 10.31 10.73 -17.46
CA LEU A 352 10.70 10.56 -18.86
C LEU A 352 9.71 11.19 -19.86
N MET A 353 8.45 11.36 -19.47
CA MET A 353 7.39 11.83 -20.36
C MET A 353 6.52 12.87 -19.64
N PRO A 354 6.83 14.16 -19.80
CA PRO A 354 5.92 15.22 -19.35
C PRO A 354 4.50 15.01 -19.89
N ASP A 355 3.49 15.37 -19.09
CA ASP A 355 2.06 15.28 -19.43
C ASP A 355 1.50 13.85 -19.65
N TRP A 356 2.24 12.80 -19.25
CA TRP A 356 1.79 11.40 -19.40
C TRP A 356 0.44 11.11 -18.72
N GLN A 357 0.14 11.79 -17.61
CA GLN A 357 -1.09 11.61 -16.82
C GLN A 357 -2.37 12.00 -17.58
N ALA A 358 -2.27 12.95 -18.51
CA ALA A 358 -3.40 13.29 -19.37
C ALA A 358 -3.68 12.18 -20.40
N ARG A 359 -2.63 11.48 -20.85
CA ARG A 359 -2.70 10.46 -21.90
C ARG A 359 -3.05 9.07 -21.39
N ILE A 360 -2.63 8.74 -20.16
CA ILE A 360 -2.85 7.41 -19.58
C ILE A 360 -4.33 7.09 -19.31
N MET A 361 -5.20 8.11 -19.34
CA MET A 361 -6.65 7.95 -19.23
C MET A 361 -7.32 7.63 -20.58
N ASP A 362 -6.62 7.78 -21.71
CA ASP A 362 -7.16 7.44 -23.02
C ASP A 362 -7.43 5.93 -23.14
N GLU A 363 -8.46 5.58 -23.92
CA GLU A 363 -8.80 4.18 -24.20
C GLU A 363 -7.63 3.44 -24.86
N GLY A 364 -7.33 2.25 -24.34
CA GLY A 364 -6.31 1.37 -24.92
C GLY A 364 -4.86 1.82 -24.71
N VAL A 365 -4.61 2.92 -23.97
CA VAL A 365 -3.26 3.38 -23.63
C VAL A 365 -2.88 2.88 -22.25
N TYR A 366 -1.81 2.09 -22.10
CA TYR A 366 -1.33 1.63 -20.79
C TYR A 366 0.08 2.14 -20.48
N LEU A 367 0.53 1.94 -19.23
CA LEU A 367 1.82 2.42 -18.75
C LEU A 367 2.99 1.97 -19.64
N GLU A 368 2.97 0.72 -20.09
CA GLU A 368 4.01 0.17 -20.97
C GLU A 368 4.00 0.76 -22.39
N ASP A 369 2.84 1.24 -22.87
CA ASP A 369 2.73 1.89 -24.18
C ASP A 369 3.41 3.26 -24.14
N LEU A 370 3.12 4.05 -23.10
CA LEU A 370 3.76 5.34 -22.88
C LEU A 370 5.27 5.20 -22.65
N LEU A 371 5.71 4.16 -21.92
CA LEU A 371 7.15 3.88 -21.76
C LEU A 371 7.81 3.49 -23.08
N ARG A 372 7.11 2.77 -23.95
CA ARG A 372 7.62 2.40 -25.28
C ARG A 372 7.81 3.64 -26.16
N GLU A 373 6.88 4.57 -26.11
CA GLU A 373 7.01 5.87 -26.77
C GLU A 373 8.21 6.65 -26.21
N ALA A 374 8.32 6.76 -24.88
CA ALA A 374 9.39 7.51 -24.21
C ALA A 374 10.81 7.06 -24.56
N VAL A 375 10.99 5.80 -24.99
CA VAL A 375 12.31 5.25 -25.36
C VAL A 375 12.56 5.15 -26.86
N THR A 376 11.58 5.51 -27.69
CA THR A 376 11.68 5.51 -29.15
C THR A 376 12.05 6.89 -29.70
N ASP A 377 11.68 7.95 -28.99
CA ASP A 377 12.18 9.31 -29.19
C ASP A 377 13.64 9.45 -28.70
#